data_AF-A0A453T0C4-F1
#
_entry.id   AF-A0A453T0C4-F1
#
_cell.length_a   1.000
_cell.length_b   1.000
_cell.length_c   1.000
_cell.angle_alpha   90.00
_cell.angle_beta   90.00
_cell.angle_gamma   90.00
#
_symmetry.space_group_name_H-M   'P 1'
#
loop_
_entity.id
_entity.type
_entity.pdbx_description
1 polymer ?
#
loop_
_entity_poly.entity_id
_entity_poly.type
_entity_poly.pdbx_seq_one_letter_code
_entity_poly.pdbx_strand_id
1 'polypeptide(L)'
;LSGFISTDGILAFGQQQLSIISQLNSLGVSPKKFSHCLKGSEEGGGIFLLGEIVEPRLVFTPLAGPHYNLNLEGIAVNGQNLPIDSSLFATSNK
;
A
#
# COMPACT_ATOMS: atom_id res chain seq x y z
N LEU A 1 -19.10 14.16 23.64
CA LEU A 1 -18.45 14.98 22.59
C LEU A 1 -17.83 14.03 21.59
N SER A 2 -18.43 13.90 20.40
CA SER A 2 -17.88 13.13 19.28
C SER A 2 -16.62 13.85 18.78
N GLY A 3 -15.46 13.32 19.16
CA GLY A 3 -14.16 13.89 18.83
C GLY A 3 -13.95 13.89 17.32
N PHE A 4 -13.98 15.08 16.72
CA PHE A 4 -13.40 15.29 15.40
C PHE A 4 -11.92 14.95 15.51
N ILE A 5 -11.47 13.93 14.76
CA ILE A 5 -10.05 13.72 14.52
C ILE A 5 -9.57 14.95 13.74
N SER A 6 -8.92 15.88 14.43
CA SER A 6 -8.27 17.03 13.80
C SER A 6 -6.98 16.55 13.17
N THR A 7 -6.98 16.41 11.85
CA THR A 7 -5.75 16.18 11.06
C THR A 7 -5.29 17.50 10.46
N ASP A 8 -4.04 17.86 10.72
CA ASP A 8 -3.41 19.08 10.18
C ASP A 8 -2.84 18.87 8.76
N GLY A 9 -2.93 17.66 8.21
CA GLY A 9 -2.42 17.38 6.87
C GLY A 9 -2.48 15.91 6.47
N ILE A 10 -1.86 15.62 5.32
CA ILE A 10 -1.82 14.32 4.67
C ILE A 10 -0.35 13.91 4.45
N LEU A 11 -0.01 12.67 4.80
CA LEU A 11 1.26 12.06 4.45
C LEU A 11 1.10 11.22 3.18
N ALA A 12 1.62 11.70 2.05
CA ALA A 12 1.58 10.98 0.79
C ALA A 12 2.76 10.01 0.67
N PHE A 13 2.47 8.74 0.43
CA PHE A 13 3.48 7.68 0.28
C PHE A 13 3.78 7.29 -1.16
N GLY A 14 3.35 8.05 -2.17
CA GLY A 14 3.53 7.69 -3.57
C GLY A 14 4.99 7.41 -3.97
N GLN A 15 5.21 6.77 -5.11
CA GLN A 15 6.56 6.42 -5.58
C GLN A 15 7.39 7.63 -6.05
N GLN A 16 6.77 8.80 -6.13
CA GLN A 16 7.35 10.06 -6.59
C GLN A 16 8.40 10.61 -5.60
N GLN A 17 9.28 11.48 -6.09
CA GLN A 17 10.40 12.01 -5.30
C GLN A 17 9.96 12.89 -4.11
N LEU A 18 8.78 13.51 -4.20
CA LEU A 18 8.24 14.36 -3.13
C LEU A 18 7.59 13.55 -1.99
N SER A 19 7.45 12.23 -2.10
CA SER A 19 6.89 11.45 -0.99
C SER A 19 7.83 11.41 0.21
N ILE A 20 7.28 11.30 1.41
CA ILE A 20 8.07 11.20 2.65
C ILE A 20 9.03 9.99 2.61
N ILE A 21 8.61 8.90 1.96
CA ILE A 21 9.44 7.70 1.79
C ILE A 21 10.68 7.99 0.94
N SER A 22 10.51 8.71 -0.18
CA SER A 22 11.62 9.10 -1.04
C SER A 22 12.56 10.10 -0.36
N GLN A 23 12.00 11.08 0.37
CA GLN A 23 12.78 12.10 1.07
C GLN A 23 13.61 11.50 2.22
N LEU A 24 13.04 10.62 3.03
CA LEU A 24 13.79 9.97 4.12
C LEU A 24 14.90 9.04 3.59
N ASN A 25 14.65 8.40 2.44
CA ASN A 25 15.66 7.59 1.80
C ASN A 25 16.83 8.42 1.23
N SER A 26 16.55 9.57 0.61
CA SER A 26 17.62 10.44 0.09
C SER A 26 18.50 11.03 1.20
N LEU A 27 17.95 11.18 2.40
CA LEU A 27 18.68 11.60 3.60
C LEU A 27 19.40 10.44 4.33
N GLY A 28 19.25 9.19 3.86
CA GLY A 28 19.86 8.02 4.49
C GLY A 28 19.22 7.60 5.82
N VAL A 29 18.02 8.10 6.13
CA VAL A 29 17.33 7.84 7.41
C VAL A 29 16.60 6.50 7.39
N SER A 30 16.03 6.12 6.25
CA SER A 30 15.31 4.86 6.08
C SER A 30 15.55 4.25 4.69
N PRO A 31 15.33 2.94 4.50
CA PRO A 31 15.21 2.40 3.14
C PRO A 31 14.01 3.04 2.42
N LYS A 32 14.01 2.97 1.07
CA LYS A 32 12.89 3.41 0.23
C LYS A 32 11.71 2.41 0.24
N LYS A 33 11.30 2.01 1.44
CA LYS A 33 10.26 1.01 1.71
C LYS A 33 9.48 1.43 2.95
N PHE A 34 8.22 1.02 3.03
CA PHE A 34 7.40 1.16 4.22
C PHE A 34 6.49 -0.06 4.38
N SER A 35 6.04 -0.29 5.60
CA SER A 35 5.10 -1.35 5.94
C SER A 35 3.97 -0.76 6.78
N HIS A 36 2.74 -1.22 6.56
CA HIS A 36 1.61 -0.79 7.37
C HIS A 36 0.73 -1.98 7.81
N CYS A 37 0.15 -1.87 8.99
CA CYS A 37 -0.85 -2.77 9.51
C CYS A 37 -2.01 -1.90 10.00
N LEU A 38 -3.09 -1.84 9.21
CA LEU A 38 -4.25 -1.04 9.54
C LEU A 38 -5.14 -1.80 10.53
N LYS A 39 -5.64 -1.11 11.56
CA LYS A 39 -6.64 -1.67 12.49
C LYS A 39 -8.04 -1.26 12.03
N GLY A 40 -8.87 -2.24 11.67
CA GLY A 40 -10.25 -2.03 11.20
C GLY A 40 -11.29 -1.77 12.29
N SER A 41 -10.94 -1.08 13.37
CA SER A 41 -11.87 -0.68 14.44
C SER A 41 -12.34 0.76 14.25
N GLU A 42 -13.54 1.10 14.75
CA GLU A 42 -14.06 2.50 14.74
C GLU A 42 -13.13 3.48 15.48
N GLU A 43 -12.38 2.98 16.47
CA GLU A 43 -11.37 3.74 17.21
C GLU A 43 -10.13 4.09 16.37
N GLY A 44 -9.99 3.52 15.18
CA GLY A 44 -8.79 3.60 14.34
C GLY A 44 -7.57 2.89 14.94
N GLY A 45 -6.38 3.27 14.47
CA GLY A 45 -5.09 2.75 14.91
C GLY A 45 -4.40 1.85 13.89
N GLY A 46 -3.41 1.10 14.37
CA GLY A 46 -2.54 0.27 13.54
C GLY A 46 -1.06 0.55 13.78
N ILE A 47 -0.20 -0.04 12.95
CA ILE A 47 1.25 0.16 12.96
C ILE A 47 1.66 0.69 11.60
N PHE A 48 2.42 1.79 11.59
CA PHE A 48 3.09 2.29 10.40
C PHE A 48 4.59 2.29 10.64
N LEU A 49 5.34 1.65 9.75
CA LEU A 49 6.79 1.51 9.83
C LEU A 49 7.45 2.08 8.58
N LEU A 50 8.41 2.97 8.79
CA LEU A 50 9.32 3.46 7.76
C LEU A 50 10.45 2.45 7.57
N GLY A 51 10.13 1.37 6.85
CA GLY A 51 11.02 0.26 6.62
C GLY A 51 10.30 -0.99 6.15
N GLU A 52 11.00 -2.10 6.13
CA GLU A 52 10.42 -3.42 5.87
C GLU A 52 10.27 -4.22 7.15
N ILE A 53 9.21 -5.03 7.21
CA ILE A 53 9.06 -6.07 8.22
C ILE A 53 9.65 -7.37 7.68
N VAL A 54 10.31 -8.14 8.54
CA VAL A 54 10.77 -9.49 8.22
C VAL A 54 9.81 -10.46 8.90
N GLU A 55 8.82 -10.93 8.15
CA GLU A 55 7.85 -11.94 8.60
C GLU A 55 7.94 -13.15 7.67
N PRO A 56 8.17 -14.38 8.18
CA PRO A 56 8.38 -15.58 7.37
C PRO A 56 7.25 -15.92 6.39
N ARG A 57 6.03 -15.42 6.63
CA ARG A 57 4.82 -15.73 5.86
C ARG A 57 4.40 -14.61 4.91
N LEU A 58 5.22 -13.57 4.75
CA LEU A 58 4.88 -12.49 3.83
C LEU A 58 4.98 -12.99 2.38
N VAL A 59 3.90 -12.82 1.63
CA VAL A 59 3.85 -13.15 0.20
C VAL A 59 4.06 -11.86 -0.60
N PHE A 60 4.98 -11.90 -1.55
CA PHE A 60 5.33 -10.74 -2.37
C PHE A 60 4.80 -10.90 -3.80
N THR A 61 4.50 -9.77 -4.43
CA THR A 61 4.21 -9.66 -5.85
C THR A 61 4.87 -8.39 -6.42
N PRO A 62 5.39 -8.40 -7.65
CA PRO A 62 5.98 -7.22 -8.26
C PRO A 62 4.98 -6.06 -8.42
N LEU A 63 5.47 -4.82 -8.27
CA LEU A 63 4.69 -3.63 -8.60
C LEU A 63 4.66 -3.43 -10.13
N ALA A 64 3.50 -3.01 -10.64
CA ALA A 64 3.21 -2.97 -12.09
C ALA A 64 2.71 -1.60 -12.58
N GLY A 65 3.16 -0.48 -11.99
CA GLY A 65 2.71 0.84 -12.43
C GLY A 65 3.34 2.03 -11.68
N PRO A 66 2.92 3.26 -12.02
CA PRO A 66 3.41 4.49 -11.38
C PRO A 66 2.89 4.67 -9.93
N HIS A 67 1.82 3.96 -9.57
CA HIS A 67 1.36 3.81 -8.19
C HIS A 67 1.69 2.41 -7.67
N TYR A 68 1.25 2.05 -6.46
CA TYR A 68 1.37 0.70 -5.90
C TYR A 68 0.39 -0.28 -6.56
N ASN A 69 0.42 -0.36 -7.89
CA ASN A 69 -0.39 -1.25 -8.68
C ASN A 69 0.21 -2.66 -8.67
N LEU A 70 -0.66 -3.67 -8.69
CA LEU A 70 -0.32 -5.07 -8.80
C LEU A 70 -0.95 -5.64 -10.07
N ASN A 71 -0.36 -6.70 -10.62
CA ASN A 71 -1.02 -7.47 -11.66
C ASN A 71 -2.08 -8.39 -11.04
N LEU A 72 -3.36 -8.10 -11.30
CA LEU A 72 -4.47 -8.93 -10.81
C LEU A 72 -4.84 -9.98 -11.87
N GLU A 73 -4.79 -11.25 -11.51
CA GLU A 73 -5.06 -12.34 -12.48
C GLU A 73 -6.51 -12.82 -12.47
N GLY A 74 -7.22 -12.59 -11.36
CA GLY A 74 -8.60 -13.05 -11.20
C GLY A 74 -9.14 -12.76 -9.81
N ILE A 75 -10.43 -13.02 -9.64
CA ILE A 75 -11.14 -12.89 -8.36
C ILE A 75 -11.88 -14.19 -8.12
N ALA A 76 -11.73 -14.75 -6.93
CA ALA A 76 -12.44 -15.95 -6.50
C ALA A 76 -13.33 -15.64 -5.29
N VAL A 77 -14.54 -16.21 -5.28
CA VAL A 77 -15.46 -16.16 -4.14
C VAL A 77 -15.74 -17.59 -3.71
N ASN A 78 -15.45 -17.92 -2.44
CA ASN A 78 -15.49 -19.30 -1.93
C ASN A 78 -14.72 -20.30 -2.81
N GLY A 79 -13.56 -19.88 -3.33
CA GLY A 79 -12.70 -20.72 -4.18
C GLY A 79 -13.19 -20.90 -5.62
N GLN A 80 -14.31 -20.29 -6.01
CA GLN A 80 -14.80 -20.31 -7.39
C GLN A 80 -14.42 -19.02 -8.10
N ASN A 81 -13.70 -19.12 -9.21
CA ASN A 81 -13.29 -17.96 -10.00
C ASN A 81 -14.52 -17.31 -10.66
N LEU A 82 -14.61 -15.99 -10.56
CA LEU A 82 -15.60 -15.21 -11.29
C LEU A 82 -15.23 -15.16 -12.78
N PRO A 83 -16.19 -15.28 -13.71
CA PRO A 83 -15.93 -15.26 -15.16
C PRO A 83 -15.73 -13.82 -15.66
N ILE A 84 -14.68 -13.16 -15.17
CA ILE A 84 -14.28 -11.81 -15.59
C ILE A 84 -13.17 -11.95 -16.63
N ASP A 85 -13.28 -11.24 -17.74
CA ASP A 85 -12.21 -11.19 -18.73
C ASP A 85 -10.94 -10.57 -18.11
N SER A 86 -9.86 -11.35 -18.08
CA SER A 86 -8.56 -10.95 -17.55
C SER A 86 -7.99 -9.69 -18.20
N SER A 87 -8.39 -9.36 -19.44
CA SER A 87 -7.96 -8.15 -20.13
C SER A 87 -8.37 -6.87 -19.38
N LEU A 88 -9.43 -6.93 -18.57
CA LEU A 88 -9.90 -5.81 -17.74
C LEU A 88 -8.99 -5.51 -16.55
N PHE A 89 -8.13 -6.46 -16.16
CA PHE A 89 -7.17 -6.28 -15.07
C PHE A 89 -5.81 -5.73 -15.55
N ALA A 90 -5.63 -5.54 -16.87
CA ALA A 90 -4.40 -5.03 -17.42
C ALA A 90 -4.05 -3.65 -16.82
N THR A 91 -2.87 -3.55 -16.21
CA THR A 91 -2.35 -2.27 -15.70
C THR A 91 -1.96 -1.36 -16.86
N SER A 92 -2.44 -0.11 -16.84
CA SER A 92 -2.08 0.88 -17.85
C SER A 92 -0.78 1.60 -17.47
N ASN A 93 0.17 1.67 -18.41
CA ASN A 93 1.41 2.44 -18.27
C ASN A 93 1.21 3.95 -18.49
N LYS A 94 0.07 4.51 -18.07
CA LYS A 94 -0.15 5.96 -18.19
C LYS A 94 0.78 6.74 -17.27
#